data_AF-A0A1F7SMA1-F1
#
_entry.id   AF-A0A1F7SMA1-F1
#
_cell.length_a   1.000
_cell.length_b   1.000
_cell.length_c   1.000
_cell.angle_alpha   90.00
_cell.angle_beta   90.00
_cell.angle_gamma   90.00
#
_symmetry.space_group_name_H-M   'P 1'
#
loop_
_entity.id
_entity.type
_entity.pdbx_description
1 polymer ?
#
loop_
_entity_poly.entity_id
_entity_poly.type
_entity_poly.pdbx_seq_one_letter_code
_entity_poly.pdbx_strand_id
1 'polypeptide(L)'
;MPPIISIVGKSDSGKTTLIEKLLPEILRRGYKVATVKHHSHNDFDIDVEGKDSWRHAKAGSAKAIISSPTKFAVIGKTQEETSLNEIRAKYCDGIDLVLTEGYKSQNYPKIEIFRKGMHKELLCKDDDALAAIVSDMKFDRNVPQFWLDDVKGIVDFIEDKFLKPSTNTEEVFLKIDGKEIPLKPFIQEFFKGTISGMLKGLKGTSNGKHVSLEIRFKDK
;
A
#
# COMPACT_ATOMS: atom_id res chain seq x y z
N MET A 1 -3.59 -2.66 7.31
CA MET A 1 -3.64 -1.47 6.43
C MET A 1 -2.90 -1.79 5.14
N PRO A 2 -3.39 -1.38 3.96
CA PRO A 2 -2.74 -1.73 2.71
C PRO A 2 -1.32 -1.15 2.63
N PRO A 3 -0.35 -1.91 2.06
CA PRO A 3 0.96 -1.39 1.71
C PRO A 3 0.85 -0.21 0.73
N ILE A 4 1.81 0.70 0.82
CA ILE A 4 1.98 1.83 -0.10
C ILE A 4 3.26 1.56 -0.89
N ILE A 5 3.18 1.63 -2.22
CA ILE A 5 4.34 1.52 -3.12
C ILE A 5 4.37 2.74 -4.03
N SER A 6 5.50 3.45 -4.04
CA SER A 6 5.68 4.65 -4.85
C SER A 6 6.36 4.33 -6.17
N ILE A 7 5.66 4.60 -7.27
CA ILE A 7 6.25 4.63 -8.61
C ILE A 7 6.89 5.99 -8.82
N VAL A 8 8.22 5.99 -8.87
CA VAL A 8 9.05 7.20 -8.96
C VAL A 8 9.88 7.20 -10.23
N GLY A 9 10.43 8.36 -10.55
CA GLY A 9 11.18 8.59 -11.78
C GLY A 9 11.07 10.05 -12.16
N LYS A 10 12.05 10.54 -12.90
CA LYS A 10 12.07 11.91 -13.43
C LYS A 10 10.86 12.16 -14.35
N SER A 11 10.57 13.43 -14.66
CA SER A 11 9.46 13.79 -15.55
C SER A 11 9.56 13.05 -16.89
N ASP A 12 8.41 12.64 -17.44
CA ASP A 12 8.31 11.92 -18.73
C ASP A 12 9.01 10.55 -18.81
N SER A 13 9.42 9.97 -17.67
CA SER A 13 9.96 8.60 -17.62
C SER A 13 8.94 7.51 -17.93
N GLY A 14 7.64 7.82 -17.94
CA GLY A 14 6.56 6.86 -18.20
C GLY A 14 5.93 6.24 -16.94
N LYS A 15 5.93 6.95 -15.80
CA LYS A 15 5.28 6.52 -14.55
C LYS A 15 3.81 6.18 -14.72
N THR A 16 3.04 7.11 -15.31
CA THR A 16 1.62 6.91 -15.58
C THR A 16 1.40 5.70 -16.47
N THR A 17 2.18 5.57 -17.55
CA THR A 17 2.11 4.41 -18.46
C THR A 17 2.43 3.09 -17.76
N LEU A 18 3.39 3.07 -16.83
CA LEU A 18 3.66 1.86 -16.06
C LEU A 18 2.49 1.51 -15.15
N ILE A 19 1.93 2.49 -14.42
CA ILE A 19 0.77 2.27 -13.53
C ILE A 19 -0.42 1.74 -14.34
N GLU A 20 -0.71 2.34 -15.49
CA GLU A 20 -1.77 1.89 -16.40
C GLU A 20 -1.57 0.45 -16.89
N LYS A 21 -0.32 0.00 -17.07
CA LYS A 21 -0.01 -1.38 -17.44
C LYS A 21 -0.08 -2.35 -16.26
N LEU A 22 0.32 -1.93 -15.07
CA LEU A 22 0.29 -2.76 -13.86
C LEU A 22 -1.15 -3.00 -13.38
N LEU A 23 -2.01 -1.99 -13.45
CA LEU A 23 -3.38 -2.06 -12.92
C LEU A 23 -4.19 -3.25 -13.46
N PRO A 24 -4.31 -3.48 -14.78
CA PRO A 24 -5.04 -4.64 -15.32
C PRO A 24 -4.51 -5.97 -14.78
N GLU A 25 -3.19 -6.13 -14.69
CA GLU A 25 -2.58 -7.38 -14.21
C GLU A 25 -2.81 -7.59 -12.71
N ILE A 26 -2.75 -6.52 -11.89
CA ILE A 26 -3.04 -6.59 -10.45
C ILE A 26 -4.52 -6.91 -10.21
N LEU A 27 -5.42 -6.24 -10.93
CA LEU A 27 -6.88 -6.47 -10.83
C LEU A 27 -7.24 -7.90 -11.28
N ARG A 28 -6.61 -8.42 -12.34
CA ARG A 28 -6.80 -9.80 -12.82
C ARG A 28 -6.44 -10.84 -11.75
N ARG A 29 -5.51 -10.51 -10.83
CA ARG A 29 -5.13 -11.36 -9.69
C ARG A 29 -6.07 -11.24 -8.49
N GLY A 30 -7.08 -10.37 -8.56
CA GLY A 30 -8.12 -10.23 -7.53
C GLY A 30 -7.85 -9.17 -6.48
N TYR A 31 -6.77 -8.40 -6.59
CA TYR A 31 -6.46 -7.31 -5.65
C TYR A 31 -7.22 -6.04 -5.99
N LYS A 32 -7.70 -5.32 -4.97
CA LYS A 32 -8.24 -3.98 -5.07
C LYS A 32 -7.13 -2.95 -4.88
N VAL A 33 -7.03 -2.00 -5.81
CA VAL A 33 -5.94 -1.00 -5.82
C VAL A 33 -6.51 0.40 -5.72
N ALA A 34 -5.90 1.23 -4.87
CA ALA A 34 -6.06 2.68 -4.90
C ALA A 34 -4.83 3.33 -5.53
N THR A 35 -5.03 4.37 -6.34
CA THR A 35 -3.95 5.17 -6.90
C THR A 35 -3.94 6.58 -6.31
N VAL A 36 -2.77 7.08 -5.90
CA VAL A 36 -2.60 8.46 -5.43
C VAL A 36 -1.55 9.17 -6.28
N LYS A 37 -1.91 10.28 -6.91
CA LYS A 37 -0.97 11.09 -7.68
C LYS A 37 -0.55 12.30 -6.87
N HIS A 38 0.76 12.48 -6.69
CA HIS A 38 1.31 13.70 -6.11
C HIS A 38 1.44 14.77 -7.19
N HIS A 39 0.81 15.93 -6.98
CA HIS A 39 1.01 17.10 -7.81
C HIS A 39 1.83 18.13 -7.03
N SER A 40 3.02 18.47 -7.52
CA SER A 40 3.96 19.35 -6.82
C SER A 40 3.64 20.84 -6.92
N HIS A 41 2.59 21.21 -7.64
CA HIS A 41 2.15 22.60 -7.79
C HIS A 41 0.82 22.83 -7.07
N ASN A 42 0.63 24.04 -6.54
CA ASN A 42 -0.46 24.36 -5.63
C ASN A 42 -1.78 24.74 -6.34
N ASP A 43 -1.83 24.66 -7.66
CA ASP A 43 -2.85 25.30 -8.51
C ASP A 43 -3.64 24.31 -9.38
N PHE A 44 -3.64 23.02 -9.05
CA PHE A 44 -4.46 22.08 -9.79
C PHE A 44 -5.94 22.22 -9.43
N ASP A 45 -6.80 22.17 -10.45
CA ASP A 45 -8.24 21.99 -10.30
C ASP A 45 -8.67 20.72 -11.05
N ILE A 46 -9.57 19.96 -10.44
CA ILE A 46 -10.13 18.72 -11.01
C ILE A 46 -11.63 18.86 -11.30
N ASP A 47 -12.24 19.96 -10.86
CA ASP A 47 -13.66 20.24 -11.05
C ASP A 47 -13.90 21.06 -12.33
N VAL A 48 -15.17 21.16 -12.72
CA VAL A 48 -15.59 21.92 -13.90
C VAL A 48 -15.99 23.33 -13.48
N GLU A 49 -15.25 24.32 -13.98
CA GLU A 49 -15.53 25.73 -13.71
C GLU A 49 -16.99 26.11 -14.02
N GLY A 50 -17.61 26.86 -13.10
CA GLY A 50 -18.99 27.33 -13.23
C GLY A 50 -20.09 26.31 -12.87
N LYS A 51 -19.76 25.03 -12.67
CA LYS A 51 -20.73 24.02 -12.20
C LYS A 51 -20.98 24.10 -10.68
N ASP A 52 -22.01 23.42 -10.20
CA ASP A 52 -22.51 23.58 -8.83
C ASP A 52 -21.45 23.25 -7.77
N SER A 53 -20.74 22.14 -7.92
CA SER A 53 -19.66 21.75 -6.99
C SER A 53 -18.52 22.78 -6.95
N TRP A 54 -18.13 23.32 -8.11
CA TRP A 54 -17.10 24.34 -8.22
C TRP A 54 -17.56 25.64 -7.54
N ARG A 55 -18.82 26.04 -7.79
CA ARG A 55 -19.44 27.20 -7.15
C ARG A 55 -19.53 27.03 -5.64
N HIS A 56 -19.85 25.84 -5.13
CA HIS A 56 -19.86 25.54 -3.70
C HIS A 56 -18.46 25.67 -3.07
N ALA A 57 -17.42 25.15 -3.75
CA ALA A 57 -16.04 25.26 -3.28
C ALA A 57 -15.53 26.72 -3.30
N LYS A 58 -15.86 27.49 -4.34
CA LYS A 58 -15.53 28.92 -4.44
C LYS A 58 -16.29 29.77 -3.41
N ALA A 59 -17.55 29.43 -3.12
CA ALA A 59 -18.35 30.09 -2.09
C ALA A 59 -17.85 29.85 -0.65
N GLY A 60 -16.84 28.99 -0.47
CA GLY A 60 -16.18 28.79 0.83
C GLY A 60 -16.48 27.46 1.50
N SER A 61 -17.12 26.51 0.83
CA SER A 61 -17.26 25.17 1.40
C SER A 61 -15.88 24.56 1.68
N ALA A 62 -15.69 24.04 2.90
CA ALA A 62 -14.47 23.30 3.26
C ALA A 62 -14.31 22.03 2.40
N LYS A 63 -15.44 21.42 2.01
CA LYS A 63 -15.50 20.26 1.11
C LYS A 63 -16.70 20.36 0.18
N ALA A 64 -16.48 20.31 -1.13
CA ALA A 64 -17.52 20.04 -2.11
C ALA A 64 -17.54 18.52 -2.39
N ILE A 65 -18.70 17.89 -2.19
CA ILE A 65 -18.86 16.44 -2.36
C ILE A 65 -19.88 16.20 -3.47
N ILE A 66 -19.48 15.43 -4.48
CA ILE A 66 -20.32 15.00 -5.59
C ILE A 66 -20.60 13.51 -5.37
N SER A 67 -21.87 13.11 -5.44
CA SER A 67 -22.29 11.73 -5.26
C SER A 67 -23.27 11.32 -6.34
N SER A 68 -23.04 10.17 -6.96
CA SER A 68 -23.92 9.53 -7.93
C SER A 68 -23.95 8.01 -7.67
N PRO A 69 -24.88 7.27 -8.29
CA PRO A 69 -24.96 5.81 -8.14
C PRO A 69 -23.68 5.06 -8.53
N THR A 70 -22.81 5.66 -9.36
CA THR A 70 -21.62 4.99 -9.91
C THR A 70 -20.30 5.68 -9.57
N LYS A 71 -20.34 6.91 -9.04
CA LYS A 71 -19.13 7.70 -8.79
C LYS A 71 -19.36 8.69 -7.65
N PHE A 72 -18.34 8.89 -6.85
CA PHE A 72 -18.28 10.02 -5.93
C PHE A 72 -16.95 10.75 -6.10
N ALA A 73 -16.94 12.03 -5.73
CA ALA A 73 -15.75 12.85 -5.68
C ALA A 73 -15.79 13.77 -4.45
N VAL A 74 -14.63 14.01 -3.86
CA VAL A 74 -14.46 14.93 -2.74
C VAL A 74 -13.40 15.94 -3.12
N ILE A 75 -13.79 17.21 -3.19
CA ILE A 75 -12.90 18.34 -3.42
C ILE A 75 -12.80 19.09 -2.09
N GLY A 76 -11.63 19.09 -1.47
CA GLY A 76 -11.40 19.72 -0.18
C GLY A 76 -10.28 20.74 -0.26
N LYS A 77 -10.42 21.85 0.47
CA LYS A 77 -9.30 22.78 0.71
C LYS A 77 -8.48 22.24 1.88
N THR A 78 -7.16 22.31 1.76
CA THR A 78 -6.23 21.96 2.84
C THR A 78 -5.33 23.15 3.12
N GLN A 79 -4.96 23.37 4.39
CA GLN A 79 -3.97 24.39 4.73
C GLN A 79 -2.55 23.88 4.49
N GLU A 80 -2.36 22.57 4.71
CA GLU A 80 -1.13 21.83 4.45
C GLU A 80 -1.44 20.61 3.59
N GLU A 81 -0.43 20.02 2.95
CA GLU A 81 -0.62 18.82 2.15
C GLU A 81 -1.12 17.66 3.04
N THR A 82 -2.21 17.01 2.62
CA THR A 82 -2.68 15.81 3.34
C THR A 82 -1.69 14.67 3.14
N SER A 83 -1.22 14.09 4.24
CA SER A 83 -0.24 13.02 4.18
C SER A 83 -0.81 11.76 3.53
N LEU A 84 0.04 10.95 2.90
CA LEU A 84 -0.36 9.65 2.36
C LEU A 84 -0.98 8.72 3.41
N ASN A 85 -0.55 8.82 4.67
CA ASN A 85 -1.11 8.03 5.76
C ASN A 85 -2.55 8.44 6.07
N GLU A 86 -2.85 9.74 6.08
CA GLU A 86 -4.21 10.24 6.28
C GLU A 86 -5.12 9.89 5.09
N ILE A 87 -4.62 10.03 3.85
CA ILE A 87 -5.35 9.61 2.64
C ILE A 87 -5.67 8.12 2.74
N ARG A 88 -4.68 7.28 3.07
CA ARG A 88 -4.84 5.84 3.22
C ARG A 88 -5.85 5.49 4.30
N ALA A 89 -5.72 6.07 5.49
CA ALA A 89 -6.61 5.79 6.62
C ALA A 89 -8.06 6.20 6.32
N LYS A 90 -8.26 7.26 5.54
CA LYS A 90 -9.58 7.83 5.29
C LYS A 90 -10.31 7.23 4.08
N TYR A 91 -9.58 6.84 3.04
CA TYR A 91 -10.17 6.48 1.74
C TYR A 91 -9.83 5.07 1.25
N CYS A 92 -8.91 4.34 1.90
CA CYS A 92 -8.45 3.03 1.42
C CYS A 92 -8.99 1.87 2.27
N ASP A 93 -10.17 2.01 2.86
CA ASP A 93 -10.85 0.87 3.49
C ASP A 93 -11.25 -0.16 2.42
N GLY A 94 -11.02 -1.44 2.70
CA GLY A 94 -11.24 -2.53 1.74
C GLY A 94 -10.33 -2.55 0.50
N ILE A 95 -9.22 -1.78 0.50
CA ILE A 95 -8.18 -1.79 -0.55
C ILE A 95 -7.02 -2.68 -0.11
N ASP A 96 -6.42 -3.41 -1.06
CA ASP A 96 -5.30 -4.33 -0.82
C ASP A 96 -3.93 -3.67 -1.10
N LEU A 97 -3.88 -2.70 -2.01
CA LEU A 97 -2.65 -2.01 -2.40
C LEU A 97 -2.89 -0.52 -2.70
N VAL A 98 -2.00 0.34 -2.22
CA VAL A 98 -1.93 1.75 -2.65
C VAL A 98 -0.72 1.95 -3.55
N LEU A 99 -0.94 2.30 -4.81
CA LEU A 99 0.11 2.73 -5.73
C LEU A 99 0.16 4.26 -5.77
N THR A 100 1.34 4.85 -5.62
CA THR A 100 1.49 6.30 -5.75
C THR A 100 2.31 6.69 -6.96
N GLU A 101 1.86 7.69 -7.72
CA GLU A 101 2.69 8.35 -8.73
C GLU A 101 3.38 9.57 -8.08
N GLY A 102 4.70 9.49 -7.87
CA GLY A 102 5.46 10.53 -7.19
C GLY A 102 5.79 10.19 -5.74
N TYR A 103 5.72 11.18 -4.83
CA TYR A 103 6.17 11.04 -3.43
C TYR A 103 7.63 10.59 -3.25
N LYS A 104 8.52 11.03 -4.16
CA LYS A 104 9.95 10.65 -4.15
C LYS A 104 10.70 10.98 -2.85
N SER A 105 10.25 11.96 -2.08
CA SER A 105 10.87 12.37 -0.80
C SER A 105 10.35 11.58 0.41
N GLN A 106 9.31 10.76 0.24
CA GLN A 106 8.69 10.01 1.33
C GLN A 106 9.37 8.65 1.52
N ASN A 107 9.39 8.14 2.75
CA ASN A 107 10.02 6.86 3.08
C ASN A 107 9.08 5.66 2.89
N TYR A 108 8.52 5.52 1.68
CA TYR A 108 7.77 4.34 1.25
C TYR A 108 8.60 3.51 0.26
N PRO A 109 8.39 2.18 0.17
CA PRO A 109 9.01 1.35 -0.85
C PRO A 109 8.81 1.93 -2.25
N LYS A 110 9.91 2.06 -3.01
CA LYS A 110 9.92 2.73 -4.32
C LYS A 110 10.25 1.77 -5.45
N ILE A 111 9.50 1.88 -6.54
CA ILE A 111 9.88 1.31 -7.83
C ILE A 111 10.28 2.48 -8.72
N GLU A 112 11.56 2.58 -9.04
CA GLU A 112 12.07 3.66 -9.88
C GLU A 112 12.05 3.28 -11.36
N ILE A 113 11.41 4.11 -12.18
CA ILE A 113 11.51 4.03 -13.64
C ILE A 113 12.67 4.88 -14.13
N PHE A 114 13.55 4.26 -14.91
CA PHE A 114 14.67 4.92 -15.56
C PHE A 114 14.72 4.63 -17.05
N ARG A 115 14.95 5.67 -17.85
CA ARG A 115 15.21 5.56 -19.30
C ARG A 115 16.54 6.22 -19.63
N LYS A 116 17.48 5.46 -20.20
CA LYS A 116 18.83 5.93 -20.55
C LYS A 116 18.80 7.14 -21.49
N GLY A 117 17.86 7.16 -22.43
CA GLY A 117 17.70 8.26 -23.38
C GLY A 117 17.22 9.58 -22.74
N MET A 118 16.61 9.51 -21.56
CA MET A 118 16.02 10.67 -20.89
C MET A 118 16.91 11.23 -19.77
N HIS A 119 17.62 10.35 -19.06
CA HIS A 119 18.28 10.69 -17.81
C HIS A 119 19.63 9.99 -17.69
N LYS A 120 20.57 10.63 -16.97
CA LYS A 120 21.94 10.12 -16.78
C LYS A 120 22.13 9.23 -15.56
N GLU A 121 21.31 9.41 -14.53
CA GLU A 121 21.42 8.72 -13.24
C GLU A 121 20.04 8.47 -12.62
N LEU A 122 19.98 7.44 -11.77
CA LEU A 122 18.84 7.12 -10.91
C LEU A 122 18.56 8.27 -9.93
N LEU A 123 17.28 8.56 -9.73
CA LEU A 123 16.75 9.48 -8.74
C LEU A 123 16.97 8.96 -7.32
N CYS A 124 16.81 7.65 -7.11
CA CYS A 124 16.89 6.98 -5.81
C CYS A 124 18.24 6.27 -5.61
N LYS A 125 19.33 6.83 -6.14
CA LYS A 125 20.68 6.22 -6.07
C LYS A 125 21.18 5.99 -4.63
N ASP A 126 20.76 6.82 -3.69
CA ASP A 126 21.18 6.76 -2.28
C ASP A 126 19.96 6.56 -1.34
N ASP A 127 18.87 6.00 -1.87
CA ASP A 127 17.60 5.82 -1.14
C ASP A 127 17.41 4.36 -0.74
N ASP A 128 17.47 4.08 0.56
CA ASP A 128 17.30 2.73 1.13
C ASP A 128 15.89 2.15 0.90
N ALA A 129 14.91 3.00 0.60
CA ALA A 129 13.56 2.55 0.28
C ALA A 129 13.40 2.14 -1.20
N LEU A 130 14.45 2.24 -2.03
CA LEU A 130 14.44 1.73 -3.40
C LEU A 130 14.26 0.20 -3.38
N ALA A 131 13.05 -0.24 -3.76
CA ALA A 131 12.66 -1.64 -3.73
C ALA A 131 12.95 -2.36 -5.05
N ALA A 132 12.87 -1.67 -6.18
CA ALA A 132 13.16 -2.21 -7.52
C ALA A 132 13.45 -1.09 -8.53
N ILE A 133 14.10 -1.45 -9.65
CA ILE A 133 14.33 -0.58 -10.81
C ILE A 133 13.60 -1.14 -12.02
N VAL A 134 12.95 -0.27 -12.80
CA VAL A 134 12.33 -0.61 -14.09
C VAL A 134 13.02 0.22 -15.16
N SER A 135 13.69 -0.42 -16.12
CA SER A 135 14.58 0.31 -17.04
C SER A 135 14.78 -0.34 -18.40
N ASP A 136 15.28 0.45 -19.36
CA ASP A 136 15.82 0.03 -20.65
C ASP A 136 17.33 -0.31 -20.60
N MET A 137 17.93 -0.33 -19.40
CA MET A 137 19.30 -0.79 -19.17
C MET A 137 19.46 -1.41 -17.78
N LYS A 138 20.59 -2.09 -17.56
CA LYS A 138 20.95 -2.65 -16.26
C LYS A 138 21.79 -1.67 -15.44
N PHE A 139 21.64 -1.76 -14.13
CA PHE A 139 22.42 -1.05 -13.13
C PHE A 139 23.23 -2.03 -12.27
N ASP A 140 24.37 -1.58 -11.76
CA ASP A 140 25.11 -2.30 -10.73
C ASP A 140 24.51 -2.00 -9.35
N ARG A 141 23.35 -2.59 -9.07
CA ARG A 141 22.56 -2.36 -7.85
C ARG A 141 21.95 -3.67 -7.37
N ASN A 142 22.04 -3.91 -6.06
CA ASN A 142 21.49 -5.09 -5.40
C ASN A 142 19.99 -4.95 -5.06
N VAL A 143 19.20 -4.57 -6.06
CA VAL A 143 17.73 -4.56 -6.00
C VAL A 143 17.19 -5.25 -7.26
N PRO A 144 16.00 -5.86 -7.21
CA PRO A 144 15.35 -6.40 -8.40
C PRO A 144 15.28 -5.37 -9.54
N GLN A 145 15.57 -5.80 -10.76
CA GLN A 145 15.55 -4.97 -11.95
C GLN A 145 14.67 -5.62 -13.02
N PHE A 146 13.77 -4.84 -13.61
CA PHE A 146 12.80 -5.28 -14.60
C PHE A 146 12.93 -4.46 -15.88
N TRP A 147 12.61 -5.07 -17.02
CA TRP A 147 12.43 -4.33 -18.27
C TRP A 147 11.11 -3.55 -18.25
N LEU A 148 11.01 -2.48 -19.05
CA LEU A 148 9.84 -1.59 -19.10
C LEU A 148 8.52 -2.29 -19.50
N ASP A 149 8.62 -3.44 -20.14
CA ASP A 149 7.51 -4.27 -20.61
C ASP A 149 7.27 -5.53 -19.76
N ASP A 150 8.11 -5.79 -18.75
CA ASP A 150 7.96 -6.94 -17.85
C ASP A 150 6.92 -6.68 -16.75
N VAL A 151 5.69 -6.40 -17.18
CA VAL A 151 4.55 -6.12 -16.29
C VAL A 151 4.32 -7.30 -15.34
N LYS A 152 4.39 -8.53 -15.85
CA LYS A 152 4.17 -9.73 -15.05
C LYS A 152 5.22 -9.88 -13.95
N GLY A 153 6.51 -9.73 -14.28
CA GLY A 153 7.59 -9.82 -13.29
C GLY A 153 7.50 -8.74 -12.22
N ILE A 154 7.11 -7.52 -12.60
CA ILE A 154 6.90 -6.43 -11.63
C ILE A 154 5.74 -6.76 -10.68
N VAL A 155 4.61 -7.26 -11.19
CA VAL A 155 3.46 -7.62 -10.34
C VAL A 155 3.77 -8.86 -9.49
N ASP A 156 4.49 -9.85 -10.01
CA ASP A 156 4.97 -11.00 -9.23
C ASP A 156 5.80 -10.52 -8.03
N PHE A 157 6.73 -9.59 -8.27
CA PHE A 157 7.54 -8.99 -7.21
C PHE A 157 6.71 -8.20 -6.19
N ILE A 158 5.76 -7.38 -6.64
CA ILE A 158 4.88 -6.61 -5.75
C ILE A 158 4.09 -7.56 -4.85
N GLU A 159 3.53 -8.61 -5.45
CA GLU A 159 2.74 -9.60 -4.76
C GLU A 159 3.58 -10.36 -3.73
N ASP A 160 4.71 -10.94 -4.14
CA ASP A 160 5.56 -11.74 -3.26
C ASP A 160 6.14 -10.93 -2.09
N LYS A 161 6.46 -9.66 -2.31
CA LYS A 161 7.13 -8.82 -1.31
C LYS A 161 6.16 -8.06 -0.40
N PHE A 162 4.99 -7.67 -0.90
CA PHE A 162 4.13 -6.72 -0.18
C PHE A 162 2.69 -7.19 0.05
N LEU A 163 2.15 -8.10 -0.79
CA LEU A 163 0.73 -8.48 -0.73
C LEU A 163 0.51 -9.88 -0.19
N LYS A 164 1.36 -10.83 -0.57
CA LYS A 164 1.32 -12.15 0.02
C LYS A 164 1.60 -11.99 1.50
N PRO A 165 0.72 -12.55 2.34
CA PRO A 165 1.03 -12.61 3.75
C PRO A 165 2.40 -13.27 3.86
N SER A 166 3.29 -12.68 4.66
CA SER A 166 4.48 -13.39 5.11
C SER A 166 3.99 -14.77 5.53
N THR A 167 4.65 -15.86 5.13
CA THR A 167 4.24 -17.24 5.41
C THR A 167 4.17 -17.60 6.92
N ASN A 168 4.06 -16.59 7.78
CA ASN A 168 3.91 -16.59 9.21
C ASN A 168 2.66 -15.77 9.65
N THR A 169 1.49 -16.04 9.04
CA THR A 169 0.18 -15.39 9.32
C THR A 169 -0.51 -15.85 10.60
N GLU A 170 0.25 -16.33 11.57
CA GLU A 170 -0.31 -16.64 12.88
C GLU A 170 -0.37 -15.32 13.66
N GLU A 171 -1.57 -14.77 13.86
CA GLU A 171 -1.78 -13.63 14.76
C GLU A 171 -2.24 -14.14 16.13
N VAL A 172 -1.57 -13.71 17.19
CA VAL A 172 -1.89 -14.09 18.58
C VAL A 172 -2.66 -12.94 19.23
N PHE A 173 -3.90 -13.20 19.60
CA PHE A 173 -4.75 -12.27 20.37
C PHE A 173 -4.86 -12.73 21.82
N LEU A 174 -4.63 -11.83 22.76
CA LEU A 174 -4.94 -12.06 24.17
C LEU A 174 -6.25 -11.35 24.52
N LYS A 175 -7.20 -12.09 25.10
CA LYS A 175 -8.44 -11.52 25.67
C LYS A 175 -8.43 -11.66 27.18
N ILE A 176 -8.66 -10.55 27.89
CA ILE A 176 -8.89 -10.53 29.33
C ILE A 176 -10.31 -9.99 29.53
N ASP A 177 -11.19 -10.78 30.14
CA ASP A 177 -12.60 -10.45 30.35
C ASP A 177 -13.32 -10.01 29.05
N GLY A 178 -12.99 -10.69 27.94
CA GLY A 178 -13.53 -10.40 26.62
C GLY A 178 -12.89 -9.21 25.90
N LYS A 179 -12.03 -8.43 26.55
CA LYS A 179 -11.31 -7.29 25.96
C LYS A 179 -9.98 -7.72 25.36
N GLU A 180 -9.73 -7.33 24.12
CA GLU A 180 -8.46 -7.58 23.44
C GLU A 180 -7.33 -6.70 23.99
N ILE A 181 -6.21 -7.34 24.30
CA ILE A 181 -5.00 -6.72 24.82
C ILE A 181 -3.92 -6.81 23.74
N PRO A 182 -3.40 -5.67 23.24
CA PRO A 182 -2.34 -5.69 22.25
C PRO A 182 -1.06 -6.30 22.84
N LEU A 183 -0.48 -7.25 22.11
CA LEU A 183 0.74 -7.95 22.53
C LEU A 183 1.98 -7.38 21.83
N LYS A 184 3.07 -7.24 22.59
CA LYS A 184 4.39 -6.88 22.02
C LYS A 184 4.88 -7.98 21.07
N PRO A 185 5.70 -7.66 20.04
CA PRO A 185 6.15 -8.64 19.05
C PRO A 185 6.79 -9.89 19.64
N PHE A 186 7.68 -9.75 20.63
CA PHE A 186 8.33 -10.90 21.26
C PHE A 186 7.34 -11.85 21.96
N ILE A 187 6.26 -11.31 22.53
CA ILE A 187 5.23 -12.10 23.22
C ILE A 187 4.42 -12.89 22.20
N GLN A 188 4.11 -12.27 21.05
CA GLN A 188 3.45 -12.96 19.96
C GLN A 188 4.29 -14.15 19.47
N GLU A 189 5.59 -13.95 19.22
CA GLU A 189 6.49 -15.02 18.78
C GLU A 189 6.64 -16.15 19.81
N PHE A 190 6.75 -15.80 21.10
CA PHE A 190 6.81 -16.79 22.18
C PHE A 190 5.57 -17.70 22.21
N PHE A 191 4.37 -17.11 22.13
CA PHE A 191 3.12 -17.88 22.13
C PHE A 191 2.97 -18.72 20.87
N LYS A 192 3.31 -18.20 19.68
CA LYS A 192 3.28 -18.97 18.43
C LYS A 192 4.11 -20.24 18.55
N GLY A 193 5.40 -20.10 18.90
CA GLY A 193 6.31 -21.24 19.00
C GLY A 193 5.84 -22.29 20.00
N THR A 194 5.34 -21.85 21.15
CA THR A 194 4.86 -22.73 22.22
C THR A 194 3.60 -23.49 21.80
N ILE A 195 2.58 -22.79 21.30
CA ILE A 195 1.29 -23.40 20.93
C ILE A 195 1.46 -24.30 19.70
N SER A 196 2.19 -23.85 18.67
CA SER A 196 2.47 -24.67 17.49
C SER A 196 3.27 -25.94 17.85
N GLY A 197 4.17 -25.86 18.84
CA GLY A 197 4.84 -27.03 19.40
C GLY A 197 3.88 -28.01 20.08
N MET A 198 2.96 -27.51 20.91
CA MET A 198 1.94 -28.33 21.60
C MET A 198 1.01 -29.03 20.60
N LEU A 199 0.53 -28.31 19.58
CA LEU A 199 -0.40 -28.84 18.58
C LEU A 199 0.19 -30.01 17.79
N LYS A 200 1.49 -29.97 17.46
CA LYS A 200 2.19 -31.07 16.78
C LYS A 200 2.19 -32.38 17.58
N GLY A 201 2.06 -32.30 18.91
CA GLY A 201 2.01 -33.46 19.80
C GLY A 201 0.61 -34.05 19.99
N LEU A 202 -0.45 -33.36 19.56
CA LEU A 202 -1.82 -33.81 19.75
C LEU A 202 -2.26 -34.76 18.62
N LYS A 203 -2.91 -35.86 18.99
CA LYS A 203 -3.51 -36.82 18.04
C LYS A 203 -5.00 -36.50 17.86
N GLY A 204 -5.51 -36.63 16.64
CA GLY A 204 -6.95 -36.53 16.35
C GLY A 204 -7.48 -35.13 16.02
N THR A 205 -6.61 -34.12 15.91
CA THR A 205 -6.98 -32.78 15.45
C THR A 205 -6.70 -32.64 13.95
N SER A 206 -7.68 -32.19 13.18
CA SER A 206 -7.40 -31.64 11.85
C SER A 206 -6.50 -30.42 12.01
N ASN A 207 -5.67 -30.09 11.00
CA ASN A 207 -4.80 -28.90 10.98
C ASN A 207 -5.64 -27.62 11.16
N GLY A 208 -5.98 -27.32 12.41
CA GLY A 208 -7.05 -26.41 12.78
C GLY A 208 -6.73 -25.01 12.29
N LYS A 209 -7.60 -24.48 11.42
CA LYS A 209 -7.48 -23.09 10.94
C LYS A 209 -7.70 -22.06 12.06
N HIS A 210 -8.24 -22.49 13.20
CA HIS A 210 -8.51 -21.66 14.37
C HIS A 210 -8.22 -22.44 15.66
N VAL A 211 -7.42 -21.86 16.55
CA VAL A 211 -7.03 -22.45 17.84
C VAL A 211 -7.33 -21.42 18.93
N SER A 212 -8.05 -21.82 19.96
CA SER A 212 -8.34 -21.00 21.15
C SER A 212 -7.85 -21.70 22.41
N LEU A 213 -7.27 -20.91 23.32
CA LEU A 213 -6.87 -21.35 24.66
C LEU A 213 -7.62 -20.50 25.69
N GLU A 214 -8.34 -21.14 26.60
CA GLU A 214 -9.09 -20.48 27.67
C GLU A 214 -8.54 -20.91 29.03
N ILE A 215 -8.19 -19.96 29.88
CA ILE A 215 -7.71 -20.20 31.25
C ILE A 215 -8.75 -19.64 32.21
N ARG A 216 -9.31 -20.48 33.08
CA ARG A 216 -10.24 -20.08 34.14
C ARG A 216 -9.55 -20.13 35.49
N PHE A 217 -9.45 -19.00 36.16
CA PHE A 217 -9.03 -18.95 37.56
C PHE A 217 -10.22 -19.31 38.45
N LYS A 218 -10.01 -20.20 39.42
CA LYS A 218 -10.99 -20.40 40.49
C LYS A 218 -10.79 -19.27 41.51
N ASP A 219 -11.89 -18.68 41.99
CA ASP A 219 -11.85 -17.76 43.11
C ASP A 219 -11.17 -18.45 44.31
N LYS A 220 -10.23 -17.74 44.94
CA LYS A 220 -9.57 -18.20 46.17
C LYS A 220 -10.47 -17.99 47.38
#